data_AF-A0A850BSA0-F1
#
_entry.id   AF-A0A850BSA0-F1
#
_cell.length_a   1.000
_cell.length_b   1.000
_cell.length_c   1.000
_cell.angle_alpha   90.00
_cell.angle_beta   90.00
_cell.angle_gamma   90.00
#
_symmetry.space_group_name_H-M   'P 1'
#
loop_
_entity.id
_entity.type
_entity.pdbx_description
1 polymer ?
#
loop_
_entity_poly.entity_id
_entity_poly.type
_entity_poly.pdbx_seq_one_letter_code
_entity_poly.pdbx_strand_id
1 'polypeptide(L)'
;MADQKKVAIPGKVQKDKSNKRKFKVEKGSDSEVDVEIEVLEAGDYEVEKLSMDGLPSQMKDGNPIRWFNNFAIKKNGKYIRQKYRVTIPGVSNLGKSRLVIYEGSGDPYYYTGRIENDTFELSSGDPAAGGAP
;
A
#
# COMPACT_ATOMS: atom_id res chain seq x y z
N MET A 1 5.32 21.92 3.90
CA MET A 1 5.31 20.49 3.52
C MET A 1 4.05 20.30 2.69
N ALA A 2 4.16 19.81 1.45
CA ALA A 2 3.01 19.70 0.57
C ALA A 2 2.19 18.47 0.96
N ASP A 3 0.95 18.66 1.40
CA ASP A 3 -0.01 17.58 1.57
C ASP A 3 -0.23 16.90 0.21
N GLN A 4 0.08 15.60 0.12
CA GLN A 4 -0.17 14.86 -1.10
C GLN A 4 -1.67 14.88 -1.41
N LYS A 5 -2.04 15.38 -2.59
CA LYS A 5 -3.44 15.34 -3.05
C LYS A 5 -3.82 13.88 -3.31
N LYS A 6 -4.55 13.27 -2.37
CA LYS A 6 -5.11 11.92 -2.53
C LYS A 6 -6.15 11.93 -3.65
N VAL A 7 -5.84 11.28 -4.77
CA VAL A 7 -6.75 11.11 -5.90
C VAL A 7 -7.19 9.66 -5.94
N ALA A 8 -8.45 9.39 -5.62
CA ALA A 8 -9.01 8.04 -5.66
C ALA A 8 -9.29 7.59 -7.11
N ILE A 9 -8.95 6.34 -7.42
CA ILE A 9 -9.25 5.69 -8.70
C ILE A 9 -10.41 4.71 -8.47
N PRO A 10 -11.63 5.02 -8.93
CA PRO A 10 -12.80 4.18 -8.68
C PRO A 10 -12.74 2.84 -9.42
N GLY A 11 -13.43 1.83 -8.89
CA GLY A 11 -13.61 0.52 -9.55
C GLY A 11 -12.41 -0.43 -9.50
N LYS A 12 -11.34 -0.06 -8.80
CA LYS A 12 -10.09 -0.85 -8.67
C LYS A 12 -9.95 -1.59 -7.33
N VAL A 13 -11.04 -1.70 -6.58
CA VAL A 13 -11.05 -2.40 -5.29
C VAL A 13 -12.20 -3.39 -5.28
N GLN A 14 -11.88 -4.64 -5.00
CA GLN A 14 -12.84 -5.72 -4.82
C GLN A 14 -12.83 -6.15 -3.36
N LYS A 15 -13.99 -6.10 -2.70
CA LYS A 15 -14.16 -6.62 -1.34
C LYS A 15 -14.49 -8.10 -1.42
N ASP A 16 -13.81 -8.91 -0.62
CA ASP A 16 -14.09 -10.34 -0.55
C ASP A 16 -15.50 -10.59 0.01
N LYS A 17 -16.25 -11.49 -0.64
CA LYS A 17 -17.65 -11.78 -0.29
C LYS A 17 -17.78 -12.60 1.00
N SER A 18 -16.77 -13.40 1.32
CA SER A 18 -16.75 -14.33 2.46
C SER A 18 -16.03 -13.74 3.67
N ASN A 19 -15.06 -12.85 3.48
CA ASN A 19 -14.33 -12.16 4.53
C ASN A 19 -14.37 -10.64 4.32
N LYS A 20 -15.24 -9.96 5.06
CA LYS A 20 -15.42 -8.49 4.99
C LYS A 20 -14.16 -7.66 5.32
N ARG A 21 -13.11 -8.29 5.85
CA ARG A 21 -11.84 -7.66 6.17
C ARG A 21 -10.80 -7.80 5.06
N LYS A 22 -11.09 -8.60 4.03
CA LYS A 22 -10.21 -8.83 2.88
C LYS A 22 -10.63 -8.00 1.68
N PHE A 23 -9.65 -7.37 1.06
CA PHE A 23 -9.79 -6.52 -0.11
C PHE A 23 -8.69 -6.85 -1.11
N LYS A 24 -9.04 -6.89 -2.39
CA LYS A 24 -8.09 -6.89 -3.48
C LYS A 24 -8.06 -5.51 -4.11
N VAL A 25 -6.89 -4.89 -4.14
CA VAL A 25 -6.62 -3.64 -4.84
C VAL A 25 -5.93 -3.97 -6.15
N GLU A 26 -6.61 -3.74 -7.26
CA GLU A 26 -6.10 -4.05 -8.58
C GLU A 26 -5.10 -3.01 -9.06
N LYS A 27 -4.19 -3.44 -9.94
CA LYS A 27 -3.27 -2.53 -10.62
C LYS A 27 -4.01 -1.41 -11.38
N GLY A 28 -3.54 -0.18 -11.22
CA GLY A 28 -4.03 0.99 -11.97
C GLY A 28 -3.44 1.07 -13.39
N SER A 29 -2.22 0.57 -13.56
CA SER A 29 -1.42 0.61 -14.79
C SER A 29 -0.53 -0.64 -14.89
N ASP A 30 0.13 -0.86 -16.03
CA ASP A 30 0.98 -2.05 -16.23
C ASP A 30 2.29 -2.05 -15.43
N SER A 31 2.71 -0.90 -14.92
CA SER A 31 3.85 -0.81 -14.01
C SER A 31 3.53 -1.27 -12.58
N GLU A 32 2.24 -1.37 -12.25
CA GLU A 32 1.70 -1.71 -10.93
C GLU A 32 1.37 -3.20 -10.82
N VAL A 33 1.18 -3.66 -9.59
CA VAL A 33 0.79 -5.03 -9.27
C VAL A 33 -0.47 -5.04 -8.41
N ASP A 34 -1.23 -6.14 -8.51
CA ASP A 34 -2.36 -6.38 -7.60
C ASP A 34 -1.85 -6.59 -6.18
N VAL A 35 -2.62 -6.11 -5.21
CA VAL A 35 -2.30 -6.21 -3.78
C VAL A 35 -3.51 -6.70 -3.02
N GLU A 36 -3.30 -7.62 -2.09
CA GLU A 36 -4.34 -8.04 -1.15
C GLU A 36 -4.13 -7.37 0.21
N ILE A 37 -5.22 -6.95 0.82
CA ILE A 37 -5.22 -6.29 2.13
C ILE A 37 -6.16 -7.08 3.03
N GLU A 38 -5.68 -7.45 4.22
CA GLU A 38 -6.50 -8.03 5.28
C GLU A 38 -6.42 -7.18 6.54
N VAL A 39 -7.52 -6.51 6.88
CA VAL A 39 -7.61 -5.78 8.14
C VAL A 39 -7.71 -6.76 9.29
N LEU A 40 -6.84 -6.63 10.30
CA LEU A 40 -6.76 -7.64 11.37
C LEU A 40 -7.92 -7.54 12.36
N GLU A 41 -8.42 -6.32 12.59
CA GLU A 41 -9.55 -6.09 13.49
C GLU A 41 -10.90 -6.26 12.78
N ALA A 42 -11.93 -6.57 13.57
CA ALA A 42 -13.30 -6.66 13.08
C ALA A 42 -13.89 -5.27 12.86
N GLY A 43 -14.60 -5.11 11.74
CA GLY A 43 -15.29 -3.87 11.42
C GLY A 43 -15.67 -3.78 9.95
N ASP A 44 -16.47 -2.77 9.65
CA ASP A 44 -16.82 -2.40 8.29
C ASP A 44 -15.81 -1.37 7.78
N TYR A 45 -14.84 -1.86 7.03
CA TYR A 45 -13.80 -1.06 6.39
C TYR A 45 -14.12 -0.85 4.92
N GLU A 46 -13.58 0.26 4.41
CA GLU A 46 -13.59 0.66 3.02
C GLU A 46 -12.14 0.78 2.57
N VAL A 47 -11.84 0.35 1.35
CA VAL A 47 -10.52 0.50 0.75
C VAL A 47 -10.66 1.23 -0.58
N GLU A 48 -9.77 2.18 -0.82
CA GLU A 48 -9.71 2.96 -2.05
C GLU A 48 -8.35 2.78 -2.70
N LYS A 49 -8.35 2.58 -4.01
CA LYS A 49 -7.16 2.72 -4.83
C LYS A 49 -6.83 4.20 -4.96
N LEU A 50 -5.57 4.57 -4.75
CA LEU A 50 -5.08 5.93 -4.94
C LEU A 50 -4.17 6.00 -6.17
N SER A 51 -4.12 7.18 -6.80
CA SER A 51 -3.14 7.48 -7.84
C SER A 51 -1.72 7.45 -7.29
N MET A 52 -0.78 7.02 -8.13
CA MET A 52 0.66 7.09 -7.84
C MET A 52 1.27 8.44 -8.20
N ASP A 53 0.51 9.31 -8.86
CA ASP A 53 0.99 10.62 -9.29
C ASP A 53 1.44 11.46 -8.10
N GLY A 54 2.62 12.06 -8.23
CA GLY A 54 3.21 12.89 -7.19
C GLY A 54 3.81 12.12 -6.01
N LEU A 55 3.88 10.79 -6.07
CA LEU A 55 4.70 10.03 -5.13
C LEU A 55 6.20 10.33 -5.37
N PRO A 56 7.03 10.31 -4.32
CA PRO A 56 8.48 10.46 -4.47
C PRO A 56 9.05 9.45 -5.46
N SER A 57 9.90 9.90 -6.38
CA SER A 57 10.58 9.03 -7.35
C SER A 57 11.87 8.42 -6.81
N GLN A 58 12.38 8.92 -5.67
CA GLN A 58 13.64 8.53 -5.07
C GLN A 58 13.58 8.54 -3.54
N MET A 59 14.40 7.68 -2.93
CA MET A 59 14.70 7.67 -1.51
C MET A 59 15.61 8.84 -1.15
N LYS A 60 15.70 9.19 0.14
CA LYS A 60 16.60 10.24 0.63
C LYS A 60 18.08 9.99 0.33
N ASP A 61 18.47 8.73 0.17
CA ASP A 61 19.82 8.31 -0.19
C ASP A 61 20.07 8.32 -1.72
N GLY A 62 19.10 8.77 -2.52
CA GLY A 62 19.19 8.89 -3.97
C GLY A 62 18.75 7.64 -4.75
N ASN A 63 18.45 6.53 -4.07
CA ASN A 63 18.01 5.32 -4.75
C ASN A 63 16.62 5.50 -5.40
N PRO A 64 16.43 5.12 -6.68
CA PRO A 64 15.13 5.25 -7.34
C PRO A 64 14.08 4.33 -6.73
N ILE A 65 12.84 4.79 -6.68
CA ILE A 65 11.70 4.00 -6.18
C ILE A 65 10.81 3.62 -7.36
N ARG A 66 10.43 2.34 -7.40
CA ARG A 66 9.37 1.81 -8.28
C ARG A 66 8.15 1.45 -7.42
N TRP A 67 7.06 2.19 -7.57
CA TRP A 67 5.83 1.92 -6.84
C TRP A 67 5.08 0.70 -7.40
N PHE A 68 4.59 -0.15 -6.49
CA PHE A 68 3.84 -1.37 -6.77
C PHE A 68 2.34 -1.14 -6.64
N ASN A 69 1.91 -0.45 -5.58
CA ASN A 69 0.52 -0.03 -5.39
C ASN A 69 0.43 1.17 -4.44
N ASN A 70 -0.71 1.86 -4.44
CA ASN A 70 -1.03 2.96 -3.54
C ASN A 70 -2.52 2.89 -3.19
N PHE A 71 -2.85 2.85 -1.91
CA PHE A 71 -4.22 2.67 -1.46
C PHE A 71 -4.44 3.35 -0.11
N ALA A 72 -5.72 3.45 0.27
CA ALA A 72 -6.07 3.86 1.62
C ALA A 72 -7.23 3.05 2.18
N ILE A 73 -7.20 2.85 3.49
CA ILE A 73 -8.18 2.19 4.33
C ILE A 73 -8.93 3.26 5.11
N LYS A 74 -10.26 3.19 5.01
CA LYS A 74 -11.19 4.06 5.70
C LYS A 74 -12.16 3.25 6.55
N LYS A 75 -12.74 3.93 7.54
CA LYS A 75 -13.90 3.48 8.30
C LYS A 75 -14.82 4.66 8.51
N ASN A 76 -16.08 4.52 8.14
CA ASN A 76 -17.08 5.60 8.16
C ASN A 76 -16.59 6.86 7.40
N GLY A 77 -15.99 6.67 6.21
CA GLY A 77 -15.47 7.76 5.38
C GLY A 77 -14.19 8.45 5.89
N LYS A 78 -13.64 8.06 7.04
CA LYS A 78 -12.40 8.64 7.61
C LYS A 78 -11.22 7.69 7.44
N TYR A 79 -10.06 8.23 7.09
CA TYR A 79 -8.79 7.49 7.16
C TYR A 79 -8.49 7.11 8.60
N ILE A 80 -8.07 5.87 8.82
CA ILE A 80 -7.81 5.34 10.16
C ILE A 80 -6.38 4.82 10.26
N ARG A 81 -5.82 4.80 11.47
CA ARG A 81 -4.62 4.01 11.75
C ARG A 81 -5.07 2.68 12.34
N GLN A 82 -4.87 1.62 11.59
CA GLN A 82 -5.32 0.27 11.91
C GLN A 82 -4.24 -0.71 11.46
N LYS A 83 -4.02 -1.79 12.22
CA LYS A 83 -3.16 -2.89 11.75
C LYS A 83 -3.85 -3.72 10.68
N TYR A 84 -3.13 -3.98 9.59
CA TYR A 84 -3.56 -4.84 8.50
C TYR A 84 -2.35 -5.56 7.91
N ARG A 85 -2.63 -6.64 7.18
CA ARG A 85 -1.68 -7.36 6.36
C ARG A 85 -1.80 -6.92 4.93
N VAL A 86 -0.67 -6.83 4.26
CA VAL A 86 -0.55 -6.57 2.83
C VAL A 86 0.16 -7.74 2.19
N THR A 87 -0.43 -8.33 1.16
CA THR A 87 0.21 -9.34 0.33
C THR A 87 0.52 -8.75 -1.04
N ILE A 88 1.80 -8.75 -1.42
CA ILE A 88 2.27 -8.28 -2.72
C ILE A 88 3.04 -9.42 -3.39
N PRO A 89 2.52 -10.04 -4.46
CA PRO A 89 3.18 -11.18 -5.10
C PRO A 89 4.65 -10.90 -5.44
N GLY A 90 5.54 -11.79 -5.01
CA GLY A 90 6.98 -11.71 -5.26
C GLY A 90 7.78 -10.80 -4.31
N VAL A 91 7.16 -10.13 -3.35
CA VAL A 91 7.86 -9.21 -2.43
C VAL A 91 8.80 -9.91 -1.44
N SER A 92 8.62 -11.22 -1.20
CA SER A 92 9.59 -12.03 -0.44
C SER A 92 10.90 -12.25 -1.19
N ASN A 93 10.85 -12.12 -2.52
CA ASN A 93 11.94 -12.43 -3.43
C ASN A 93 12.46 -11.16 -4.15
N LEU A 94 12.45 -10.01 -3.48
CA LEU A 94 12.95 -8.74 -4.03
C LEU A 94 14.45 -8.77 -4.39
N GLY A 95 15.18 -9.83 -4.01
CA GLY A 95 16.59 -10.00 -4.35
C GLY A 95 17.44 -8.94 -3.67
N LYS A 96 18.07 -8.06 -4.45
CA LYS A 96 18.86 -6.95 -3.93
C LYS A 96 17.99 -5.75 -3.53
N SER A 97 16.78 -5.65 -4.08
CA SER A 97 15.88 -4.54 -3.80
C SER A 97 15.26 -4.63 -2.41
N ARG A 98 14.95 -3.47 -1.85
CA ARG A 98 14.29 -3.30 -0.56
C ARG A 98 12.86 -2.81 -0.77
N LEU A 99 11.93 -3.34 0.03
CA LEU A 99 10.56 -2.85 0.09
C LEU A 99 10.57 -1.43 0.66
N VAL A 100 9.86 -0.53 -0.01
CA VAL A 100 9.71 0.88 0.35
C VAL A 100 8.26 1.15 0.70
N ILE A 101 8.03 1.82 1.82
CA ILE A 101 6.70 2.27 2.25
C ILE A 101 6.70 3.79 2.33
N TYR A 102 5.61 4.40 1.89
CA TYR A 102 5.37 5.84 2.02
C TYR A 102 4.01 6.08 2.65
N GLU A 103 3.96 6.85 3.74
CA GLU A 103 2.75 7.08 4.54
C GLU A 103 2.30 8.55 4.45
N GLY A 104 1.98 9.01 3.23
CA GLY A 104 1.26 10.26 2.94
C GLY A 104 1.97 11.58 3.30
N SER A 105 2.29 11.80 4.58
CA SER A 105 2.93 13.02 5.10
C SER A 105 4.39 12.83 5.53
N GLY A 106 4.87 11.58 5.56
CA GLY A 106 6.25 11.24 5.90
C GLY A 106 7.18 11.21 4.68
N ASP A 107 8.41 10.78 4.92
CA ASP A 107 9.33 10.39 3.86
C ASP A 107 9.19 8.89 3.55
N PRO A 108 9.44 8.46 2.32
CA PRO A 108 9.49 7.03 2.02
C PRO A 108 10.62 6.40 2.84
N TYR A 109 10.37 5.21 3.39
CA TYR A 109 11.31 4.47 4.21
C TYR A 109 11.44 3.02 3.74
N TYR A 110 12.62 2.43 3.94
CA TYR A 110 12.81 1.00 3.71
C TYR A 110 12.09 0.21 4.81
N TYR A 111 11.19 -0.67 4.42
CA TYR A 111 10.51 -1.57 5.35
C TYR A 111 11.52 -2.54 5.97
N THR A 112 11.56 -2.56 7.30
CA THR A 112 12.46 -3.43 8.08
C THR A 112 11.71 -4.53 8.83
N GLY A 113 10.38 -4.56 8.71
CA GLY A 113 9.56 -5.59 9.32
C GLY A 113 9.72 -6.94 8.63
N ARG A 114 9.14 -7.97 9.25
CA ARG A 114 9.17 -9.33 8.71
C ARG A 114 8.24 -9.43 7.50
N ILE A 115 8.75 -10.04 6.43
CA ILE A 115 7.98 -10.44 5.26
C ILE A 115 7.91 -11.96 5.27
N GLU A 116 6.70 -12.53 5.30
CA GLU A 116 6.48 -13.98 5.25
C GLU A 116 5.46 -14.30 4.16
N ASN A 117 5.81 -15.17 3.22
CA ASN A 117 4.92 -15.59 2.12
C ASN A 117 4.28 -14.41 1.38
N ASP A 118 5.11 -13.43 1.02
CA ASP A 118 4.74 -12.20 0.33
C ASP A 118 3.85 -11.24 1.14
N THR A 119 3.64 -11.57 2.42
CA THR A 119 2.79 -10.81 3.33
C THR A 119 3.61 -10.07 4.39
N PHE A 120 3.22 -8.84 4.68
CA PHE A 120 3.81 -8.03 5.75
C PHE A 120 2.74 -7.18 6.44
N GLU A 121 3.04 -6.70 7.66
CA GLU A 121 2.09 -5.95 8.48
C GLU A 121 2.42 -4.45 8.47
N LEU A 122 1.38 -3.64 8.32
CA LEU A 122 1.43 -2.19 8.41
C LEU A 122 0.33 -1.68 9.36
N SER A 123 0.51 -0.46 9.84
CA SER A 123 -0.43 0.21 10.75
C SER A 123 -0.98 1.55 10.24
N SER A 124 -0.44 2.06 9.13
CA SER A 124 -0.87 3.33 8.55
C SER A 124 -2.02 3.11 7.57
N GLY A 125 -3.07 3.93 7.63
CA GLY A 125 -4.26 3.74 6.78
C GLY A 125 -4.09 4.15 5.33
N ASP A 126 -2.97 4.70 4.90
CA ASP A 126 -2.81 5.29 3.57
C ASP A 126 -1.40 5.10 2.99
N PRO A 127 -0.90 3.85 2.89
CA PRO A 127 0.43 3.62 2.36
C PRO A 127 0.46 3.62 0.82
N ALA A 128 1.61 4.01 0.28
CA ALA A 128 2.11 3.48 -0.98
C ALA A 128 3.22 2.46 -0.71
N ALA A 129 3.25 1.37 -1.47
CA ALA A 129 4.27 0.32 -1.39
C ALA A 129 5.02 0.23 -2.71
N GLY A 130 6.35 0.14 -2.64
CA GLY A 130 7.25 0.11 -3.80
C GLY A 130 8.54 -0.63 -3.52
N GLY A 131 9.46 -0.66 -4.48
CA GLY A 131 10.79 -1.24 -4.34
C GLY A 131 11.88 -0.26 -4.76
N ALA A 132 12.99 -0.26 -4.05
CA ALA A 132 14.19 0.49 -4.41
C ALA A 132 15.44 -0.42 -4.38
N PRO A 133 16.47 -0.14 -5.19
CA PRO A 133 17.72 -0.92 -5.23
C PRO A 133 18.44 -1.12 -3.89
#